data_AF-A0AAN7MAS7-F1
#
_entry.id   AF-A0AAN7MAS7-F1
#
_cell.length_a   1.000
_cell.length_b   1.000
_cell.length_c   1.000
_cell.angle_alpha   90.00
_cell.angle_beta   90.00
_cell.angle_gamma   90.00
#
_symmetry.space_group_name_H-M   'P 1'
#
loop_
_entity.id
_entity.type
_entity.pdbx_description
1 polymer ?
#
loop_
_entity_poly.entity_id
_entity_poly.type
_entity_poly.pdbx_seq_one_letter_code
_entity_poly.pdbx_strand_id
1 'polypeptide(L)'
;MSGQGFKSVVYQGETRLGELDVAPASDQSFQFPNNTLPATFYPPEDLINLYGSCLYEFKTAVVVLGDEEIHIVAIPSKQKKSSLALHNLRCLAIVFDLDETLIVSNTMKSFGDKIETLQGWLTHETDPVRVGGMLAELKRYVDDRTLLKEYSENHYVLDNGKMFKVQMEEVPQLSDNREKVVRPVIRLQDKGIVLTCINPEIRDISVLVRLCPAWEDLRSYLNAKGRKRFEVIVCTMAERDYALEMWRLLDPEAQLINSRELLCLCEIWF
;
A
#
# COMPACT_ATOMS: atom_id res chain seq x y z
N MET A 1 22.02 42.88 -18.96
CA MET A 1 20.70 42.73 -19.62
C MET A 1 19.92 41.71 -18.83
N SER A 2 18.77 42.10 -18.29
CA SER A 2 17.90 41.32 -17.42
C SER A 2 17.29 40.12 -18.17
N GLY A 3 17.64 38.90 -17.76
CA GLY A 3 16.94 37.70 -18.23
C GLY A 3 15.54 37.68 -17.62
N GLN A 4 14.51 37.89 -18.45
CA GLN A 4 13.13 37.63 -18.08
C GLN A 4 12.96 36.13 -17.86
N GLY A 5 12.96 35.69 -16.61
CA GLY A 5 12.44 34.37 -16.25
C GLY A 5 10.95 34.33 -16.58
N PHE A 6 10.49 33.22 -17.17
CA PHE A 6 9.07 33.00 -17.38
C PHE A 6 8.44 32.74 -16.01
N LYS A 7 7.36 33.44 -15.66
CA LYS A 7 6.64 33.18 -14.42
C LYS A 7 5.37 32.41 -14.73
N SER A 8 5.17 31.26 -14.08
CA SER A 8 3.94 30.49 -14.21
C SER A 8 3.04 30.76 -13.01
N VAL A 9 1.76 31.01 -13.27
CA VAL A 9 0.77 31.33 -12.24
C VAL A 9 0.12 30.05 -11.73
N VAL A 10 0.17 29.83 -10.42
CA VAL A 10 -0.38 28.62 -9.78
C VAL A 10 -1.80 28.89 -9.27
N TYR A 11 -2.72 27.98 -9.54
CA TYR A 11 -4.13 28.04 -9.13
C TYR A 11 -4.55 26.82 -8.30
N GLN A 12 -5.54 27.01 -7.43
CA GLN A 12 -6.31 25.95 -6.79
C GLN A 12 -7.80 26.18 -7.08
N GLY A 13 -8.37 25.38 -7.98
CA GLY A 13 -9.69 25.67 -8.53
C GLY A 13 -9.66 27.00 -9.28
N GLU A 14 -10.53 27.95 -8.91
CA GLU A 14 -10.51 29.32 -9.45
C GLU A 14 -9.62 30.29 -8.65
N THR A 15 -9.05 29.85 -7.52
CA THR A 15 -8.29 30.73 -6.63
C THR A 15 -6.83 30.78 -7.06
N ARG A 16 -6.34 31.97 -7.42
CA ARG A 16 -4.92 32.22 -7.72
C ARG A 16 -4.08 32.18 -6.44
N LEU A 17 -3.07 31.32 -6.42
CA LEU A 17 -2.21 31.09 -5.25
C LEU A 17 -0.85 31.80 -5.32
N GLY A 18 -0.31 32.08 -6.51
CA GLY A 18 0.97 32.78 -6.62
C GLY A 18 1.63 32.66 -8.00
N GLU A 19 2.88 33.12 -8.10
CA GLU A 19 3.73 33.01 -9.29
C GLU A 19 5.00 32.23 -8.95
N LEU A 20 5.35 31.23 -9.75
CA LEU A 20 6.59 30.48 -9.67
C LEU A 20 7.53 30.92 -10.80
N ASP A 21 8.79 31.16 -10.48
CA ASP A 21 9.83 31.39 -11.48
C ASP A 21 10.13 30.08 -12.21
N VAL A 22 9.96 30.07 -13.53
CA VAL A 22 10.25 28.94 -14.42
C VAL A 22 11.59 29.19 -15.08
N ALA A 23 12.57 28.38 -14.71
CA ALA A 23 13.83 28.28 -15.44
C ALA A 23 13.66 27.29 -16.60
N PRO A 24 13.97 27.67 -17.85
CA PRO A 24 14.01 26.71 -18.94
C PRO A 24 15.12 25.70 -18.65
N ALA A 25 14.78 24.41 -18.62
CA ALA A 25 15.78 23.35 -18.59
C ALA A 25 16.67 23.49 -19.82
N SER A 26 17.96 23.78 -19.62
CA SER A 26 18.92 24.10 -20.68
C SER A 26 19.28 22.91 -21.58
N ASP A 27 18.72 21.74 -21.32
CA ASP A 27 19.10 20.50 -21.99
C ASP A 27 17.89 19.80 -22.59
N GLN A 28 17.65 20.06 -23.89
CA GLN A 28 16.67 19.33 -24.70
C GLN A 28 17.04 17.85 -24.91
N SER A 29 18.21 17.41 -24.43
CA SER A 29 18.62 16.00 -24.44
C SER A 29 18.09 15.19 -23.26
N PHE A 30 17.37 15.83 -22.33
CA PHE A 30 16.76 15.16 -21.20
C PHE A 30 15.66 14.19 -21.68
N GLN A 31 16.00 12.91 -21.81
CA GLN A 31 15.06 11.81 -22.03
C GLN A 31 14.99 10.97 -20.76
N PHE A 32 13.79 10.84 -20.19
CA PHE A 32 13.59 9.99 -19.02
C PHE A 32 13.79 8.51 -19.41
N PRO A 33 14.61 7.75 -18.66
CA PRO A 33 14.66 6.31 -18.81
C PRO A 33 13.34 5.70 -18.32
N ASN A 34 12.72 4.86 -19.16
CA ASN A 34 11.50 4.08 -18.90
C ASN A 34 11.18 3.87 -17.40
N ASN A 35 10.29 4.70 -16.85
CA ASN A 35 9.58 4.58 -15.57
C ASN A 35 10.40 4.24 -14.31
N THR A 36 11.72 4.30 -14.33
CA THR A 36 12.54 4.14 -13.13
C THR A 36 13.77 5.05 -13.21
N LEU A 37 13.84 6.00 -12.28
CA LEU A 37 15.05 6.79 -12.10
C LEU A 37 16.10 5.89 -11.42
N PRO A 38 17.34 5.81 -11.97
CA PRO A 38 18.42 5.11 -11.29
C PRO A 38 18.64 5.70 -9.89
N ALA A 39 19.11 4.90 -8.94
CA ALA A 39 19.45 5.31 -7.58
C ALA A 39 20.53 6.43 -7.47
N THR A 40 21.05 6.89 -8.62
CA THR A 40 22.04 7.97 -8.78
C THR A 40 21.47 9.22 -9.48
N PHE A 41 20.18 9.24 -9.82
CA PHE A 41 19.55 10.40 -10.43
C PHE A 41 19.33 11.50 -9.38
N TYR A 42 19.99 12.64 -9.57
CA TYR A 42 19.73 13.85 -8.80
C TYR A 42 18.71 14.69 -9.58
N PRO A 43 17.48 14.86 -9.06
CA PRO A 43 16.50 15.71 -9.70
C PRO A 43 16.97 17.17 -9.74
N PRO A 44 16.51 17.97 -10.73
CA PRO A 44 16.81 19.40 -10.78
C PRO A 44 16.41 20.10 -9.48
N GLU A 45 17.19 21.10 -9.08
CA GLU A 45 17.02 21.83 -7.81
C GLU A 45 15.62 22.46 -7.67
N ASP A 46 15.05 22.93 -8.78
CA ASP A 46 13.69 23.48 -8.85
C ASP A 46 12.61 22.45 -8.51
N LEU A 47 12.80 21.19 -8.91
CA LEU A 47 11.87 20.11 -8.63
C LEU A 47 11.95 19.66 -7.15
N ILE A 48 13.15 19.73 -6.56
CA ILE A 48 13.38 19.49 -5.13
C ILE A 48 12.69 20.58 -4.29
N ASN A 49 12.81 21.84 -4.71
CA ASN A 49 12.16 22.97 -4.04
C ASN A 49 10.63 22.88 -4.12
N LEU A 50 10.10 22.55 -5.30
CA LEU A 50 8.66 22.36 -5.51
C LEU A 50 8.10 21.20 -4.68
N TYR A 51 8.83 20.08 -4.61
CA TYR A 51 8.53 18.99 -3.70
C TYR A 51 8.53 19.43 -2.23
N GLY A 52 9.53 20.21 -1.82
CA GLY A 52 9.62 20.76 -0.46
C GLY A 52 8.43 21.67 -0.10
N SER A 53 7.99 22.52 -1.03
CA SER A 53 6.81 23.37 -0.85
C SER A 53 5.51 22.56 -0.78
N CYS A 54 5.35 21.59 -1.67
CA CYS A 54 4.20 20.68 -1.65
C CYS A 54 4.13 19.91 -0.33
N LEU A 55 5.29 19.48 0.17
CA LEU A 55 5.40 18.75 1.41
C LEU A 55 5.03 19.60 2.63
N TYR A 56 5.59 20.81 2.73
CA TYR A 56 5.37 21.72 3.86
C TYR A 56 3.92 22.20 3.94
N GLU A 57 3.29 22.43 2.79
CA GLU A 57 1.94 23.00 2.70
C GLU A 57 0.84 21.95 2.51
N PHE A 58 1.17 20.65 2.52
CA PHE A 58 0.24 19.55 2.22
C PHE A 58 -0.50 19.72 0.87
N LYS A 59 0.25 20.09 -0.16
CA LYS A 59 -0.26 20.34 -1.52
C LYS A 59 0.28 19.33 -2.51
N THR A 60 -0.41 19.21 -3.64
CA THR A 60 0.10 18.57 -4.86
C THR A 60 0.38 19.64 -5.91
N ALA A 61 1.31 19.38 -6.82
CA ALA A 61 1.62 20.29 -7.91
C ALA A 61 1.43 19.59 -9.26
N VAL A 62 1.08 20.38 -10.27
CA VAL A 62 1.08 19.95 -11.67
C VAL A 62 2.04 20.85 -12.42
N VAL A 63 3.02 20.26 -13.09
CA VAL A 63 4.06 20.96 -13.85
C VAL A 63 3.94 20.57 -15.31
N VAL A 64 3.80 21.55 -16.19
CA VAL A 64 3.78 21.30 -17.65
C VAL A 64 5.21 21.43 -18.18
N LEU A 65 5.74 20.35 -18.76
CA LEU A 65 7.08 20.26 -19.37
C LEU A 65 6.94 19.86 -20.84
N GLY A 66 7.01 20.85 -21.73
CA GLY A 66 6.74 20.63 -23.16
C GLY A 66 5.26 20.29 -23.40
N ASP A 67 5.01 19.13 -24.00
CA ASP A 67 3.65 18.59 -24.21
C ASP A 67 3.20 17.64 -23.09
N GLU A 68 3.97 17.51 -22.01
CA GLU A 68 3.69 16.61 -20.89
C GLU A 68 3.26 17.37 -19.62
N GLU A 69 2.24 16.89 -18.89
CA GLU A 69 1.90 17.37 -17.54
C GLU A 69 2.38 16.36 -16.49
N ILE A 70 3.04 16.86 -15.46
CA ILE A 70 3.68 16.07 -14.41
C ILE A 70 2.98 16.38 -13.09
N HIS A 71 2.35 15.36 -12.51
CA HIS A 71 1.72 15.47 -11.20
C HIS A 71 2.71 15.08 -10.11
N ILE A 72 3.01 16.03 -9.22
CA ILE A 72 3.89 15.85 -8.08
C ILE A 72 3.02 15.69 -6.84
N VAL A 73 3.17 14.53 -6.19
CA VAL A 73 2.61 14.25 -4.86
C VAL A 73 3.78 14.21 -3.89
N ALA A 74 3.87 15.22 -3.02
CA ALA A 74 4.92 15.27 -2.03
C ALA A 74 4.50 14.51 -0.77
N ILE A 75 5.29 13.50 -0.40
CA ILE A 75 5.04 12.63 0.75
C ILE A 75 6.22 12.78 1.71
N PRO A 76 6.01 13.03 3.02
CA PRO A 76 7.09 13.20 3.97
C PRO A 76 7.95 11.94 4.12
N SER A 77 9.28 12.11 4.09
CA SER A 77 10.29 11.10 4.48
C SER A 77 11.26 11.73 5.50
N LYS A 78 11.71 10.96 6.50
CA LYS A 78 12.80 11.31 7.43
C LYS A 78 14.23 11.03 6.88
N GLN A 79 14.41 10.36 5.73
CA GLN A 79 15.65 10.24 4.98
C GLN A 79 15.76 11.38 3.97
N LYS A 80 16.94 11.99 3.87
CA LYS A 80 17.25 13.12 2.98
C LYS A 80 17.26 12.77 1.47
N LYS A 81 16.51 11.77 1.03
CA LYS A 81 16.42 11.38 -0.38
C LYS A 81 14.99 11.56 -0.85
N SER A 82 14.77 12.61 -1.63
CA SER A 82 13.51 12.87 -2.33
C SER A 82 13.27 11.76 -3.35
N SER A 83 12.32 10.86 -3.10
CA SER A 83 11.82 9.95 -4.12
C SER A 83 10.76 10.68 -4.95
N LEU A 84 11.19 11.24 -6.09
CA LEU A 84 10.29 11.78 -7.09
C LEU A 84 9.90 10.65 -8.03
N ALA A 85 8.66 10.21 -7.98
CA ALA A 85 8.12 9.25 -8.93
C ALA A 85 7.46 9.99 -10.10
N LEU A 86 8.13 9.99 -11.25
CA LEU A 86 7.63 10.64 -12.47
C LEU A 86 6.76 9.65 -13.25
N HIS A 87 5.51 10.02 -13.52
CA HIS A 87 4.53 9.10 -14.10
C HIS A 87 4.11 9.52 -15.50
N ASN A 88 3.90 8.52 -16.36
CA ASN A 88 3.44 8.71 -17.74
C ASN A 88 1.97 9.16 -17.77
N LEU A 89 1.68 10.26 -18.47
CA LEU A 89 0.36 10.89 -18.67
C LEU A 89 -0.81 9.97 -19.08
N ARG A 90 -0.53 8.76 -19.57
CA ARG A 90 -1.59 7.82 -19.98
C ARG A 90 -2.09 6.94 -18.82
N CYS A 91 -1.50 7.08 -17.64
CA CYS A 91 -1.71 6.21 -16.49
C CYS A 91 -1.89 7.05 -15.22
N LEU A 92 -3.05 6.92 -14.55
CA LEU A 92 -3.31 7.60 -13.29
C LEU A 92 -2.68 6.82 -12.13
N ALA A 93 -1.81 7.45 -11.34
CA ALA A 93 -1.28 6.83 -10.13
C ALA A 93 -2.37 6.71 -9.04
N ILE A 94 -2.51 5.52 -8.46
CA ILE A 94 -3.38 5.25 -7.30
C ILE A 94 -2.51 4.71 -6.19
N VAL A 95 -2.50 5.40 -5.05
CA VAL A 95 -1.77 5.00 -3.85
C VAL A 95 -2.74 4.37 -2.86
N PHE A 96 -2.48 3.13 -2.45
CA PHE A 96 -3.20 2.44 -1.40
C PHE A 96 -2.38 2.40 -0.12
N ASP A 97 -2.98 2.82 0.99
CA ASP A 97 -2.51 2.45 2.32
C ASP A 97 -3.00 1.02 2.61
N LEU A 98 -2.06 0.09 2.75
CA LEU A 98 -2.35 -1.34 2.82
C LEU A 98 -3.28 -1.67 4.00
N ASP A 99 -2.92 -1.23 5.20
CA ASP A 99 -3.56 -1.61 6.46
C ASP A 99 -4.79 -0.75 6.79
N GLU A 100 -4.90 0.43 6.18
CA GLU A 100 -6.06 1.31 6.34
C GLU A 100 -7.09 1.11 5.22
N THR A 101 -6.67 0.68 4.03
CA THR A 101 -7.55 0.63 2.84
C THR A 101 -7.85 -0.80 2.37
N LEU A 102 -6.84 -1.67 2.31
CA LEU A 102 -6.95 -2.94 1.58
C LEU A 102 -7.11 -4.16 2.46
N ILE A 103 -6.58 -4.12 3.67
CA ILE A 103 -6.61 -5.26 4.58
C ILE A 103 -6.73 -4.80 6.03
N VAL A 104 -7.19 -5.72 6.88
CA VAL A 104 -7.01 -5.65 8.32
C VAL A 104 -6.36 -6.94 8.78
N SER A 105 -5.13 -6.87 9.28
CA SER A 105 -4.43 -8.03 9.83
C SER A 105 -4.43 -8.05 11.35
N ASN A 106 -4.42 -9.24 11.94
CA ASN A 106 -4.33 -9.44 13.38
C ASN A 106 -3.50 -10.68 13.72
N THR A 107 -2.61 -10.53 14.69
CA THR A 107 -1.95 -11.63 15.42
C THR A 107 -2.82 -12.11 16.59
N MET A 108 -2.49 -13.27 17.15
CA MET A 108 -3.11 -13.79 18.39
C MET A 108 -3.07 -12.78 19.54
N LYS A 109 -1.97 -12.03 19.67
CA LYS A 109 -1.81 -10.97 20.67
C LYS A 109 -2.76 -9.82 20.39
N SER A 110 -2.74 -9.27 19.18
CA SER A 110 -3.59 -8.13 18.83
C SER A 110 -5.09 -8.43 18.95
N PHE A 111 -5.53 -9.65 18.67
CA PHE A 111 -6.91 -10.05 18.96
C PHE A 111 -7.19 -10.09 20.46
N GLY A 112 -6.26 -10.62 21.27
CA GLY A 112 -6.39 -10.61 22.73
C GLY A 112 -6.58 -9.20 23.28
N ASP A 113 -5.71 -8.27 22.88
CA ASP A 113 -5.72 -6.87 23.30
C ASP A 113 -7.04 -6.17 22.87
N LYS A 114 -7.51 -6.42 21.64
CA LYS A 114 -8.77 -5.87 21.11
C LYS A 114 -10.00 -6.43 21.84
N ILE A 115 -10.02 -7.73 22.13
CA ILE A 115 -11.09 -8.40 22.87
C ILE A 115 -11.18 -7.82 24.30
N GLU A 116 -10.07 -7.73 25.01
CA GLU A 116 -10.02 -7.19 26.37
C GLU A 116 -10.47 -5.74 26.41
N THR A 117 -9.96 -4.92 25.50
CA THR A 117 -10.36 -3.51 25.38
C THR A 117 -11.87 -3.40 25.14
N LEU A 118 -12.41 -4.12 24.16
CA LEU A 118 -13.83 -4.04 23.81
C LEU A 118 -14.74 -4.55 24.94
N GLN A 119 -14.32 -5.61 25.66
CA GLN A 119 -15.01 -6.10 26.85
C GLN A 119 -15.03 -5.06 27.97
N GLY A 120 -13.91 -4.34 28.19
CA GLY A 120 -13.84 -3.26 29.18
C GLY A 120 -14.75 -2.08 28.84
N TRP A 121 -14.98 -1.80 27.56
CA TRP A 121 -15.90 -0.74 27.13
C TRP A 121 -17.36 -1.18 27.28
N LEU A 122 -17.66 -2.47 27.03
CA LEU A 122 -19.00 -3.04 27.17
C LEU A 122 -19.55 -2.94 28.60
N THR A 123 -18.70 -2.94 29.63
CA THR A 123 -19.17 -2.81 31.03
C THR A 123 -19.69 -1.41 31.37
N HIS A 124 -19.36 -0.40 30.56
CA HIS A 124 -19.72 1.00 30.78
C HIS A 124 -20.72 1.54 29.74
N GLU A 125 -20.93 0.83 28.63
CA GLU A 125 -21.86 1.23 27.58
C GLU A 125 -23.31 0.92 27.96
N THR A 126 -24.21 1.88 27.73
CA THR A 126 -25.62 1.77 28.15
C THR A 126 -26.58 1.85 26.98
N ASP A 127 -26.15 2.39 25.83
CA ASP A 127 -26.97 2.45 24.64
C ASP A 127 -27.13 1.04 24.03
N PRO A 128 -28.35 0.46 23.99
CA PRO A 128 -28.59 -0.88 23.48
C PRO A 128 -28.11 -1.11 22.05
N VAL A 129 -28.14 -0.07 21.20
CA VAL A 129 -27.69 -0.18 19.81
C VAL A 129 -26.18 -0.33 19.74
N ARG A 130 -25.46 0.49 20.51
CA ARG A 130 -23.99 0.46 20.62
C ARG A 130 -23.51 -0.84 21.27
N VAL A 131 -24.17 -1.27 22.35
CA VAL A 131 -23.93 -2.59 22.97
C VAL A 131 -24.11 -3.71 21.95
N GLY A 132 -25.19 -3.71 21.17
CA GLY A 132 -25.43 -4.70 20.13
C GLY A 132 -24.30 -4.75 19.09
N GLY A 133 -23.84 -3.59 18.62
CA GLY A 133 -22.71 -3.47 17.69
C GLY A 133 -21.41 -4.00 18.30
N MET A 134 -21.10 -3.61 19.53
CA MET A 134 -19.89 -4.06 20.24
C MET A 134 -19.92 -5.56 20.53
N LEU A 135 -21.07 -6.15 20.87
CA LEU A 135 -21.21 -7.60 21.06
C LEU A 135 -20.99 -8.36 19.75
N ALA A 136 -21.53 -7.86 18.63
CA ALA A 136 -21.30 -8.46 17.33
C ALA A 136 -19.82 -8.39 16.92
N GLU A 137 -19.16 -7.26 17.18
CA GLU A 137 -17.74 -7.09 16.95
C GLU A 137 -16.89 -8.00 17.85
N LEU A 138 -17.21 -8.09 19.14
CA LEU A 138 -16.55 -8.98 20.08
C LEU A 138 -16.65 -10.43 19.63
N LYS A 139 -17.86 -10.87 19.24
CA LYS A 139 -18.08 -12.21 18.70
C LYS A 139 -17.20 -12.45 17.47
N ARG A 140 -17.14 -11.50 16.55
CA ARG A 140 -16.28 -11.58 15.36
C ARG A 140 -14.81 -11.74 15.74
N TYR A 141 -14.29 -10.97 16.70
CA TYR A 141 -12.90 -11.12 17.15
C TYR A 141 -12.63 -12.45 17.84
N VAL A 142 -13.57 -12.97 18.64
CA VAL A 142 -13.43 -14.28 19.29
C VAL A 142 -13.43 -15.41 18.26
N ASP A 143 -14.33 -15.35 17.29
CA ASP A 143 -14.42 -16.35 16.20
C ASP A 143 -13.15 -16.31 15.34
N ASP A 144 -12.71 -15.11 14.91
CA ASP A 144 -11.50 -14.93 14.10
C ASP A 144 -10.24 -15.38 14.87
N ARG A 145 -10.13 -15.08 16.16
CA ARG A 145 -9.03 -15.55 17.01
C ARG A 145 -9.02 -17.07 17.15
N THR A 146 -10.18 -17.70 17.19
CA THR A 146 -10.30 -19.16 17.22
C THR A 146 -9.77 -19.78 15.92
N LEU A 147 -10.14 -19.23 14.77
CA LEU A 147 -9.60 -19.67 13.47
C LEU A 147 -8.08 -19.53 13.41
N LEU A 148 -7.53 -18.41 13.87
CA LEU A 148 -6.08 -18.20 13.89
C LEU A 148 -5.37 -19.20 14.80
N LYS A 149 -5.96 -19.51 15.96
CA LYS A 149 -5.44 -20.52 16.88
C LYS A 149 -5.41 -21.90 16.22
N GLU A 150 -6.52 -22.35 15.64
CA GLU A 150 -6.61 -23.64 14.94
C GLU A 150 -5.56 -23.76 13.83
N TYR A 151 -5.41 -22.71 13.02
CA TYR A 151 -4.38 -22.63 11.99
C TYR A 151 -2.97 -22.81 12.57
N SER A 152 -2.64 -22.06 13.62
CA SER A 152 -1.29 -22.06 14.22
C SER A 152 -0.92 -23.39 14.90
N GLU A 153 -1.90 -24.06 15.51
CA GLU A 153 -1.68 -25.30 16.26
C GLU A 153 -1.77 -26.54 15.37
N ASN A 154 -2.72 -26.54 14.42
CA ASN A 154 -3.13 -27.76 13.72
C ASN A 154 -2.89 -27.75 12.21
N HIS A 155 -2.51 -26.61 11.62
CA HIS A 155 -2.35 -26.45 10.15
C HIS A 155 -3.64 -26.74 9.36
N TYR A 156 -4.79 -26.60 10.01
CA TYR A 156 -6.10 -26.58 9.37
C TYR A 156 -7.03 -25.68 10.18
N VAL A 157 -8.14 -25.28 9.57
CA VAL A 157 -9.26 -24.62 10.27
C VAL A 157 -10.57 -25.29 9.94
N LEU A 158 -11.50 -25.28 10.89
CA LEU A 158 -12.87 -25.73 10.69
C LEU A 158 -13.77 -24.52 10.54
N ASP A 159 -14.43 -24.40 9.39
CA ASP A 159 -15.41 -23.35 9.17
C ASP A 159 -16.72 -23.94 8.64
N ASN A 160 -17.81 -23.68 9.36
CA ASN A 160 -19.15 -24.23 9.07
C ASN A 160 -19.17 -25.75 8.82
N GLY A 161 -18.35 -26.50 9.57
CA GLY A 161 -18.21 -27.95 9.44
C GLY A 161 -17.34 -28.43 8.26
N LYS A 162 -16.82 -27.51 7.44
CA LYS A 162 -15.86 -27.79 6.38
C LYS A 162 -14.44 -27.58 6.89
N MET A 163 -13.58 -28.55 6.63
CA MET A 163 -12.15 -28.47 6.98
C MET A 163 -11.36 -27.87 5.82
N PHE A 164 -10.58 -26.84 6.12
CA PHE A 164 -9.64 -26.22 5.19
C PHE A 164 -8.23 -26.51 5.69
N LYS A 165 -7.39 -27.14 4.86
CA LYS A 165 -6.01 -27.48 5.20
C LYS A 165 -5.06 -26.42 4.63
N VAL A 166 -3.94 -26.22 5.32
CA VAL A 166 -2.83 -25.39 4.83
C VAL A 166 -2.39 -25.83 3.44
N GLN A 167 -2.19 -24.84 2.57
CA GLN A 167 -1.51 -24.97 1.29
C GLN A 167 -0.15 -24.29 1.40
N MET A 168 0.90 -24.93 0.88
CA MET A 168 2.23 -24.33 0.82
C MET A 168 2.35 -23.56 -0.48
N GLU A 169 2.15 -22.25 -0.43
CA GLU A 169 2.25 -21.36 -1.58
C GLU A 169 3.72 -20.91 -1.77
N GLU A 170 4.26 -21.01 -2.99
CA GLU A 170 5.59 -20.50 -3.30
C GLU A 170 5.59 -18.95 -3.27
N VAL A 171 6.64 -18.36 -2.69
CA VAL A 171 6.87 -16.91 -2.72
C VAL A 171 7.65 -16.57 -4.00
N PRO A 172 7.10 -15.70 -4.87
CA PRO A 172 7.83 -15.25 -6.06
C PRO A 172 9.18 -14.65 -5.70
N GLN A 173 10.24 -15.13 -6.35
CA GLN A 173 11.61 -14.69 -6.05
C GLN A 173 11.81 -13.24 -6.53
N LEU A 174 12.19 -12.38 -5.58
CA LEU A 174 12.49 -10.98 -5.81
C LEU A 174 13.99 -10.73 -6.10
N SER A 175 14.87 -11.68 -5.79
CA SER A 175 16.32 -11.61 -6.00
C SER A 175 16.90 -12.93 -6.53
N ASP A 176 18.12 -12.90 -7.09
CA ASP A 176 18.84 -14.06 -7.68
C ASP A 176 19.20 -15.18 -6.66
N ASN A 177 18.73 -15.09 -5.42
CA ASN A 177 19.04 -16.09 -4.40
C ASN A 177 18.20 -17.36 -4.62
N ARG A 178 18.87 -18.53 -4.64
CA ARG A 178 18.31 -19.79 -5.16
C ARG A 178 17.37 -20.53 -4.20
N GLU A 179 17.16 -20.03 -2.99
CA GLU A 179 16.27 -20.69 -2.04
C GLU A 179 14.80 -20.39 -2.36
N LYS A 180 14.02 -21.46 -2.54
CA LYS A 180 12.58 -21.36 -2.70
C LYS A 180 11.94 -21.20 -1.33
N VAL A 181 11.40 -20.02 -1.05
CA VAL A 181 10.61 -19.79 0.15
C VAL A 181 9.18 -20.22 -0.13
N VAL A 182 8.61 -21.05 0.75
CA VAL A 182 7.19 -21.43 0.73
C VAL A 182 6.52 -20.94 2.00
N ARG A 183 5.26 -20.55 1.88
CA ARG A 183 4.47 -20.06 3.02
C ARG A 183 3.22 -20.90 3.21
N PRO A 184 2.91 -21.28 4.46
CA PRO A 184 1.65 -21.92 4.78
C PRO A 184 0.51 -20.89 4.66
N VAL A 185 -0.51 -21.20 3.85
CA VAL A 185 -1.66 -20.32 3.62
C VAL A 185 -2.97 -21.11 3.69
N ILE A 186 -4.00 -20.52 4.31
CA ILE A 186 -5.39 -20.95 4.14
C ILE A 186 -6.22 -19.76 3.67
N ARG A 187 -6.98 -19.92 2.58
CA ARG A 187 -7.89 -18.89 2.04
C ARG A 187 -9.34 -19.32 2.26
N LEU A 188 -10.08 -18.55 3.06
CA LEU A 188 -11.53 -18.67 3.23
C LEU A 188 -12.21 -17.61 2.34
N GLN A 189 -12.30 -17.92 1.05
CA GLN A 189 -12.74 -16.96 0.02
C GLN A 189 -14.11 -16.35 0.32
N ASP A 190 -15.08 -17.16 0.75
CA ASP A 190 -16.45 -16.72 1.08
C ASP A 190 -16.51 -15.68 2.21
N LYS A 191 -15.44 -15.58 3.02
CA LYS A 191 -15.33 -14.63 4.14
C LYS A 191 -14.34 -13.50 3.89
N GLY A 192 -13.62 -13.53 2.77
CA GLY A 192 -12.49 -12.63 2.52
C GLY A 192 -11.40 -12.74 3.59
N ILE A 193 -11.15 -13.94 4.12
CA ILE A 193 -10.13 -14.18 5.15
C ILE A 193 -8.99 -15.00 4.57
N VAL A 194 -7.76 -14.61 4.91
CA VAL A 194 -6.55 -15.37 4.62
C VAL A 194 -5.74 -15.54 5.91
N LEU A 195 -5.32 -16.77 6.19
CA LEU A 195 -4.41 -17.11 7.28
C LEU A 195 -3.04 -17.39 6.68
N THR A 196 -2.00 -16.75 7.20
CA THR A 196 -0.62 -16.94 6.74
C THR A 196 0.37 -16.82 7.89
N CYS A 197 1.64 -17.16 7.62
CA CYS A 197 2.76 -16.93 8.52
C CYS A 197 3.81 -16.03 7.83
N ILE A 198 4.07 -14.86 8.41
CA ILE A 198 5.01 -13.86 7.83
C ILE A 198 6.45 -14.37 7.84
N ASN A 199 6.78 -15.31 8.72
CA ASN A 199 8.01 -16.10 8.65
C ASN A 199 7.64 -17.56 8.94
N PRO A 200 7.80 -18.50 7.98
CA PRO A 200 7.42 -19.89 8.19
C PRO A 200 8.19 -20.57 9.33
N GLU A 201 9.35 -20.03 9.74
CA GLU A 201 10.16 -20.55 10.84
C GLU A 201 9.64 -20.12 12.22
N ILE A 202 8.87 -19.03 12.29
CA ILE A 202 8.36 -18.46 13.53
C ILE A 202 6.83 -18.52 13.51
N ARG A 203 6.25 -19.58 14.09
CA ARG A 203 4.78 -19.75 14.09
C ARG A 203 4.04 -18.70 14.89
N ASP A 204 4.69 -18.09 15.87
CA ASP A 204 4.10 -17.06 16.74
C ASP A 204 3.77 -15.75 16.00
N ILE A 205 4.27 -15.58 14.76
CA ILE A 205 3.91 -14.46 13.88
C ILE A 205 2.91 -14.87 12.79
N SER A 206 2.09 -15.88 13.09
CA SER A 206 0.88 -16.19 12.32
C SER A 206 -0.11 -15.04 12.39
N VAL A 207 -0.72 -14.72 11.25
CA VAL A 207 -1.69 -13.63 11.12
C VAL A 207 -2.95 -14.09 10.42
N LEU A 208 -4.08 -13.55 10.87
CA LEU A 208 -5.34 -13.57 10.14
C LEU A 208 -5.50 -12.22 9.45
N VAL A 209 -5.64 -12.26 8.13
CA VAL A 209 -5.80 -11.10 7.26
C VAL A 209 -7.22 -11.11 6.72
N ARG A 210 -7.96 -10.04 6.98
CA ARG A 210 -9.26 -9.78 6.37
C ARG A 210 -9.06 -8.83 5.20
N LEU A 211 -9.43 -9.26 4.01
CA LEU A 211 -9.34 -8.44 2.80
C LEU A 211 -10.48 -7.43 2.77
N CYS A 212 -10.23 -6.27 2.18
CA CYS A 212 -11.23 -5.26 1.90
C CYS A 212 -12.39 -5.89 1.11
N PRO A 213 -13.65 -5.66 1.52
CA PRO A 213 -14.80 -6.08 0.74
C PRO A 213 -14.70 -5.54 -0.70
N ALA A 214 -15.03 -6.38 -1.68
CA ALA A 214 -14.92 -6.05 -3.11
C ALA A 214 -13.48 -5.79 -3.62
N TRP A 215 -12.44 -6.21 -2.89
CA TRP A 215 -11.06 -6.18 -3.40
C TRP A 215 -10.94 -6.85 -4.77
N GLU A 216 -11.60 -7.98 -4.98
CA GLU A 216 -11.57 -8.70 -6.26
C GLU A 216 -12.15 -7.87 -7.42
N ASP A 217 -13.26 -7.18 -7.18
CA ASP A 217 -13.88 -6.29 -8.17
C ASP A 217 -12.98 -5.09 -8.47
N LEU A 218 -12.37 -4.49 -7.43
CA LEU A 218 -11.42 -3.40 -7.56
C LEU A 218 -10.17 -3.85 -8.34
N ARG A 219 -9.57 -4.98 -7.97
CA ARG A 219 -8.41 -5.58 -8.64
C ARG A 219 -8.72 -5.84 -10.12
N SER A 220 -9.87 -6.41 -10.41
CA SER A 220 -10.34 -6.63 -11.79
C SER A 220 -10.45 -5.30 -12.56
N TYR A 221 -11.02 -4.27 -11.94
CA TYR A 221 -11.16 -2.95 -12.54
C TYR A 221 -9.81 -2.27 -12.82
N LEU A 222 -8.86 -2.37 -11.88
CA LEU A 222 -7.51 -1.83 -12.01
C LEU A 222 -6.72 -2.54 -13.13
N ASN A 223 -6.95 -3.84 -13.31
CA ASN A 223 -6.34 -4.62 -14.37
C ASN A 223 -7.07 -4.49 -15.75
N ALA A 224 -8.28 -3.90 -15.77
CA ALA A 224 -9.17 -3.98 -16.92
C ALA A 224 -8.68 -3.20 -18.18
N LYS A 225 -8.64 -3.96 -19.29
CA LYS A 225 -8.74 -3.57 -20.72
C LYS A 225 -7.50 -3.01 -21.42
N GLY A 226 -6.52 -3.87 -21.71
CA GLY A 226 -5.58 -3.76 -22.85
C GLY A 226 -4.65 -2.56 -22.88
N ARG A 227 -4.84 -1.59 -21.97
CA ARG A 227 -4.04 -0.39 -21.73
C ARG A 227 -4.01 -0.18 -20.22
N LYS A 228 -2.82 -0.15 -19.63
CA LYS A 228 -2.61 0.16 -18.20
C LYS A 228 -3.08 1.59 -17.96
N ARG A 229 -4.28 1.75 -17.36
CA ARG A 229 -4.88 3.05 -17.04
C ARG A 229 -4.49 3.54 -15.65
N PHE A 230 -4.08 2.61 -14.79
CA PHE A 230 -3.73 2.89 -13.41
C PHE A 230 -2.35 2.33 -13.08
N GLU A 231 -1.58 3.13 -12.36
CA GLU A 231 -0.33 2.71 -11.76
C GLU A 231 -0.58 2.55 -10.27
N VAL A 232 -0.57 1.30 -9.81
CA VAL A 232 -0.89 0.97 -8.42
C VAL A 232 0.37 1.09 -7.59
N ILE A 233 0.30 1.88 -6.53
CA ILE A 233 1.37 2.08 -5.54
C ILE A 233 0.80 1.70 -4.18
N VAL A 234 1.64 1.11 -3.34
CA VAL A 234 1.25 0.64 -2.01
C VAL A 234 2.20 1.23 -0.98
N CYS A 235 1.62 1.74 0.10
CA CYS A 235 2.34 2.16 1.29
C CYS A 235 1.75 1.46 2.53
N THR A 236 2.58 1.27 3.56
CA THR A 236 2.16 0.72 4.87
C THR A 236 3.21 1.07 5.90
N MET A 237 2.81 1.39 7.14
CA MET A 237 3.72 1.60 8.28
C MET A 237 4.46 0.36 8.76
N ALA A 238 4.10 -0.80 8.25
CA ALA A 238 4.65 -2.07 8.69
C ALA A 238 6.01 -2.40 8.06
N GLU A 239 6.65 -3.43 8.60
CA GLU A 239 7.94 -3.92 8.11
C GLU A 239 7.83 -4.46 6.68
N ARG A 240 8.96 -4.43 5.96
CA ARG A 240 9.03 -4.82 4.55
C ARG A 240 8.50 -6.24 4.28
N ASP A 241 8.90 -7.22 5.11
CA ASP A 241 8.48 -8.62 4.92
C ASP A 241 6.98 -8.80 5.13
N TYR A 242 6.40 -8.04 6.06
CA TYR A 242 4.96 -7.97 6.23
C TYR A 242 4.30 -7.38 4.97
N ALA A 243 4.78 -6.22 4.49
CA ALA A 243 4.22 -5.54 3.34
C ALA A 243 4.22 -6.42 2.07
N LEU A 244 5.36 -7.09 1.82
CA LEU A 244 5.52 -8.01 0.70
C LEU A 244 4.58 -9.21 0.81
N GLU A 245 4.43 -9.78 2.01
CA GLU A 245 3.52 -10.90 2.21
C GLU A 245 2.06 -10.48 2.01
N MET A 246 1.64 -9.38 2.64
CA MET A 246 0.29 -8.86 2.48
C MET A 246 -0.04 -8.54 1.03
N TRP A 247 0.90 -7.95 0.28
CA TRP A 247 0.70 -7.69 -1.14
C TRP A 247 0.62 -8.97 -1.98
N ARG A 248 1.48 -9.97 -1.70
CA ARG A 248 1.42 -11.28 -2.36
C ARG A 248 0.05 -11.95 -2.17
N LEU A 249 -0.60 -11.76 -1.02
CA LEU A 249 -1.93 -12.29 -0.78
C LEU A 249 -3.01 -11.61 -1.63
N LEU A 250 -2.86 -10.31 -1.90
CA LEU A 250 -3.79 -9.46 -2.68
C LEU A 250 -3.59 -9.60 -4.20
N ASP A 251 -2.34 -9.67 -4.66
CA ASP A 251 -1.94 -9.75 -6.07
C ASP A 251 -0.99 -10.94 -6.33
N PRO A 252 -1.48 -12.19 -6.17
CA PRO A 252 -0.64 -13.39 -6.26
C PRO A 252 -0.01 -13.62 -7.64
N GLU A 253 -0.62 -13.07 -8.70
CA GLU A 253 -0.16 -13.21 -10.08
C GLU A 253 0.71 -12.02 -10.53
N ALA A 254 1.01 -11.07 -9.63
CA ALA A 254 1.78 -9.84 -9.92
C ALA A 254 1.22 -9.07 -11.13
N GLN A 255 -0.10 -8.97 -11.24
CA GLN A 255 -0.79 -8.33 -12.35
C GLN A 255 -0.87 -6.81 -12.17
N LEU A 256 -0.96 -6.32 -10.92
CA LEU A 256 -1.07 -4.90 -10.62
C LEU A 256 0.30 -4.25 -10.44
N ILE A 257 1.18 -4.90 -9.68
CA ILE A 257 2.57 -4.46 -9.47
C ILE A 257 3.47 -5.61 -9.88
N ASN A 258 4.36 -5.35 -10.85
CA ASN A 258 5.23 -6.41 -11.33
C ASN A 258 6.27 -6.79 -10.26
N SER A 259 6.81 -8.01 -10.34
CA SER A 259 7.77 -8.52 -9.35
C SER A 259 9.04 -7.67 -9.22
N ARG A 260 9.45 -6.91 -10.25
CA ARG A 260 10.62 -6.02 -10.16
C ARG A 260 10.31 -4.71 -9.43
N GLU A 261 9.12 -4.17 -9.63
CA GLU A 261 8.59 -2.98 -8.94
C GLU A 261 8.21 -3.31 -7.49
N LEU A 262 7.89 -4.57 -7.20
CA LEU A 262 7.71 -5.07 -5.84
C LEU A 262 8.98 -4.96 -4.99
N LEU A 263 10.17 -4.91 -5.58
CA LEU A 263 11.39 -4.58 -4.83
C LEU A 263 11.36 -3.14 -4.31
N CYS A 264 10.70 -2.25 -5.04
CA CYS A 264 10.43 -0.87 -4.64
C CYS A 264 9.18 -0.75 -3.75
N LEU A 265 8.46 -1.86 -3.50
CA LEU A 265 7.43 -1.91 -2.45
C LEU A 265 8.16 -1.65 -1.13
N CYS A 266 7.98 -0.42 -0.66
CA CYS A 266 8.57 0.18 0.53
C CYS A 266 10.08 0.48 0.49
N GLU A 267 10.41 1.70 0.05
CA GLU A 267 11.25 2.66 0.80
C GLU A 267 10.59 4.07 0.84
N ILE A 268 9.28 4.14 1.12
CA ILE A 268 8.68 5.40 1.64
C ILE A 268 8.64 5.26 3.16
N TRP A 269 9.81 5.15 3.80
CA TRP A 269 9.87 5.11 5.26
C TRP A 269 10.99 5.94 5.81
N PHE A 270 10.53 6.89 6.62
CA PHE A 270 11.32 7.69 7.57
C PHE A 270 12.66 8.03 6.96
#